data_AF-A0A224XHA7-F1
#
_entry.id   AF-A0A224XHA7-F1
#
_cell.length_a   1.000
_cell.length_b   1.000
_cell.length_c   1.000
_cell.angle_alpha   90.00
_cell.angle_beta   90.00
_cell.angle_gamma   90.00
#
_symmetry.space_group_name_H-M   'P 1'
#
loop_
_entity.id
_entity.type
_entity.pdbx_description
1 polymer ?
#
loop_
_entity_poly.entity_id
_entity_poly.type
_entity_poly.pdbx_seq_one_letter_code
_entity_poly.pdbx_strand_id
1 'polypeptide(L)'
;EIKTAAEEVIDNLLPTKSTRLYECKYKIFRDWCRSNKINNVTEKVLIAYFNEMSKTFKYSTLWSTYSSLKSTLNLHQNLDISNFNRLKAVIKRHGEGYKAKKSSILNREDINRFMIEACDDKYLMWKVVLIMGIAGACRSNELVNMSINDVEQNGDVLKVIIPHTKNNSPRTFIVTNQISTIDFIVLYNKYISLRPSQIPHQRLFINYKNSRCTIQPVGINMISKIPSMIAKYLGKSNAESYTGHCFRRTSAILLAKEGGDLLRLKEHGGWKSSTIARLMWNQI
;
A
#
# COMPACT_ATOMS: atom_id res chain seq x y z
N GLU A 1 -27.56 -23.33 20.29
CA GLU A 1 -27.82 -22.62 19.02
C GLU A 1 -27.47 -21.13 19.12
N ILE A 2 -28.18 -20.29 19.88
CA ILE A 2 -27.88 -18.85 19.98
C ILE A 2 -26.46 -18.56 20.51
N LYS A 3 -26.03 -19.27 21.56
CA LYS A 3 -24.68 -19.09 22.14
C LYS A 3 -23.56 -19.46 21.16
N THR A 4 -23.73 -20.56 20.44
CA THR A 4 -22.81 -21.04 19.40
C THR A 4 -22.75 -20.07 18.23
N ALA A 5 -23.89 -19.56 17.77
CA ALA A 5 -23.95 -18.53 16.72
C ALA A 5 -23.29 -17.21 17.16
N ALA A 6 -23.43 -16.82 18.43
CA ALA A 6 -22.76 -15.64 18.97
C ALA A 6 -21.24 -15.85 19.05
N GLU A 7 -20.77 -17.03 19.48
CA GLU A 7 -19.35 -17.40 19.53
C GLU A 7 -18.72 -17.38 18.12
N GLU A 8 -19.40 -17.92 17.10
CA GLU A 8 -18.94 -17.86 15.70
C GLU A 8 -18.82 -16.44 15.14
N VAL A 9 -19.75 -15.54 15.51
CA VAL A 9 -19.68 -14.13 15.11
C VAL A 9 -18.54 -13.41 15.84
N ILE A 10 -18.34 -13.71 17.12
CA ILE A 10 -17.29 -13.14 17.97
C ILE A 10 -15.91 -13.55 17.46
N ASP A 11 -15.71 -14.82 17.08
CA ASP A 11 -14.46 -15.33 16.53
C ASP A 11 -14.07 -14.66 15.19
N ASN A 12 -15.05 -14.11 14.47
CA ASN A 12 -14.86 -13.39 13.21
C ASN A 12 -14.71 -11.86 13.37
N LEU A 13 -14.62 -11.32 14.59
CA LEU A 13 -14.47 -9.88 14.83
C LEU A 13 -13.10 -9.32 14.43
N LEU A 14 -12.08 -10.17 14.27
CA LEU A 14 -10.76 -9.74 13.82
C LEU A 14 -10.72 -9.52 12.30
N PRO A 15 -9.95 -8.52 11.80
CA PRO A 15 -9.86 -8.29 10.36
C PRO A 15 -9.26 -9.50 9.64
N THR A 16 -10.00 -10.11 8.71
CA THR A 16 -9.66 -11.38 8.04
C THR A 16 -8.22 -11.44 7.52
N LYS A 17 -7.72 -10.37 6.89
CA LYS A 17 -6.36 -10.31 6.33
C LYS A 17 -5.25 -10.25 7.40
N SER A 18 -5.57 -9.78 8.60
CA SER A 18 -4.60 -9.50 9.67
C SER A 18 -4.80 -10.36 10.92
N THR A 19 -5.84 -11.21 10.98
CA THR A 19 -6.15 -12.08 12.12
C THR A 19 -4.91 -12.82 12.62
N ARG A 20 -4.19 -13.52 11.73
CA ARG A 20 -2.95 -14.25 12.10
C ARG A 20 -1.89 -13.36 12.75
N LEU A 21 -1.72 -12.12 12.30
CA LEU A 21 -0.76 -11.17 12.88
C LEU A 21 -1.20 -10.67 14.26
N TYR A 22 -2.50 -10.47 14.43
CA TYR A 22 -3.09 -10.06 15.70
C TYR A 22 -2.90 -11.17 16.74
N GLU A 23 -3.24 -12.41 16.37
CA GLU A 23 -3.05 -13.58 17.22
C GLU A 23 -1.58 -13.84 17.55
N CYS A 24 -0.67 -13.68 16.59
CA CYS A 24 0.76 -13.82 16.86
C CYS A 24 1.26 -12.82 17.90
N LYS A 25 0.87 -11.54 17.79
CA LYS A 25 1.22 -10.52 18.80
C LYS A 25 0.60 -10.78 20.15
N TYR A 26 -0.64 -11.27 20.17
CA TYR A 26 -1.31 -11.67 21.39
C TYR A 26 -0.58 -12.82 22.07
N LYS A 27 -0.20 -13.87 21.31
CA LYS A 27 0.60 -14.98 21.81
C LYS A 27 1.93 -14.52 22.41
N ILE A 28 2.68 -13.67 21.70
CA ILE A 28 3.95 -13.10 22.20
C ILE A 28 3.74 -12.39 23.55
N PHE A 29 2.69 -11.58 23.66
CA PHE A 29 2.35 -10.92 24.92
C PHE A 29 1.98 -11.93 26.02
N ARG A 30 1.20 -12.97 25.71
CA ARG A 30 0.84 -14.02 26.68
C ARG A 30 2.06 -14.82 27.14
N ASP A 31 3.01 -15.10 26.26
CA ASP A 31 4.26 -15.79 26.60
C ASP A 31 5.14 -14.92 27.50
N TRP A 32 5.19 -13.60 27.25
CA TRP A 32 5.83 -12.65 28.14
C TRP A 32 5.17 -12.61 29.53
N CYS A 33 3.83 -12.61 29.60
CA CYS A 33 3.11 -12.68 30.87
C CYS A 33 3.44 -13.97 31.65
N ARG A 34 3.47 -15.13 30.98
CA ARG A 34 3.83 -16.42 31.60
C ARG A 34 5.24 -16.40 32.17
N SER A 35 6.20 -15.90 31.40
CA SER A 35 7.61 -15.81 31.80
C SER A 35 7.81 -14.91 33.02
N ASN A 36 6.98 -13.88 33.16
CA ASN A 36 6.98 -12.95 34.30
C ASN A 36 5.99 -13.32 35.42
N LYS A 37 5.38 -14.52 35.36
CA LYS A 37 4.39 -15.01 36.35
C LYS A 37 3.19 -14.06 36.56
N ILE A 38 2.76 -13.40 35.48
CA ILE A 38 1.64 -12.45 35.49
C ILE A 38 0.35 -13.17 35.13
N ASN A 39 -0.56 -13.26 36.11
CA ASN A 39 -1.86 -13.90 35.93
C ASN A 39 -2.95 -12.91 35.51
N ASN A 40 -2.91 -11.66 36.01
CA ASN A 40 -3.91 -10.64 35.73
C ASN A 40 -3.32 -9.47 34.91
N VAL A 41 -3.94 -9.16 33.77
CA VAL A 41 -3.50 -8.08 32.89
C VAL A 41 -4.12 -6.76 33.35
N THR A 42 -3.26 -5.81 33.71
CA THR A 42 -3.66 -4.45 34.13
C THR A 42 -2.95 -3.39 33.28
N GLU A 43 -3.35 -2.13 33.40
CA GLU A 43 -2.64 -1.02 32.74
C GLU A 43 -1.14 -0.99 33.13
N LYS A 44 -0.80 -1.26 34.40
CA LYS A 44 0.60 -1.32 34.86
C LYS A 44 1.40 -2.42 34.18
N VAL A 45 0.81 -3.60 34.02
CA VAL A 45 1.41 -4.74 33.30
C VAL A 45 1.70 -4.38 31.85
N LEU A 46 0.73 -3.76 31.17
CA LEU A 46 0.91 -3.32 29.79
C LEU A 46 1.96 -2.21 29.68
N ILE A 47 2.00 -1.25 30.63
CA ILE A 47 3.05 -0.24 30.67
C ILE A 47 4.43 -0.89 30.76
N ALA A 48 4.61 -1.88 31.65
CA ALA A 48 5.87 -2.62 31.78
C ALA A 48 6.24 -3.34 30.47
N TYR A 49 5.29 -4.07 29.87
CA TYR A 49 5.49 -4.75 28.59
C TYR A 49 5.90 -3.78 27.47
N PHE A 50 5.15 -2.69 27.27
CA PHE A 50 5.45 -1.72 26.21
C PHE A 50 6.74 -0.95 26.44
N ASN A 51 7.14 -0.74 27.70
CA ASN A 51 8.43 -0.15 28.04
C ASN A 51 9.61 -1.10 27.79
N GLU A 52 9.41 -2.40 27.92
CA GLU A 52 10.42 -3.39 27.52
C GLU A 52 10.51 -3.48 25.99
N MET A 53 9.36 -3.58 25.32
CA MET A 53 9.31 -3.67 23.85
C MET A 53 9.84 -2.41 23.17
N SER A 54 9.74 -1.22 23.78
CA SER A 54 10.27 0.02 23.17
C SER A 54 11.79 0.02 23.04
N LYS A 55 12.50 -0.83 23.79
CA LYS A 55 13.97 -0.97 23.68
C LYS A 55 14.40 -1.58 22.36
N THR A 56 13.51 -2.35 21.70
CA THR A 56 13.83 -3.09 20.46
C THR A 56 12.91 -2.72 19.30
N PHE A 57 11.65 -2.37 19.57
CA PHE A 57 10.66 -2.07 18.56
C PHE A 57 10.62 -0.59 18.19
N LYS A 58 10.42 -0.33 16.89
CA LYS A 58 10.12 1.01 16.40
C LYS A 58 8.79 1.51 16.96
N TYR A 59 8.67 2.83 17.13
CA TYR A 59 7.44 3.47 17.58
C TYR A 59 6.18 3.04 16.80
N SER A 60 6.26 2.92 15.48
CA SER A 60 5.13 2.43 14.66
C SER A 60 4.73 0.99 14.98
N THR A 61 5.71 0.15 15.34
CA THR A 61 5.49 -1.25 15.74
C THR A 61 4.85 -1.32 17.12
N LEU A 62 5.21 -0.42 18.04
CA LEU A 62 4.54 -0.30 19.34
C LEU A 62 3.05 0.02 19.15
N TRP A 63 2.70 1.04 18.37
CA TRP A 63 1.29 1.34 18.09
C TRP A 63 0.56 0.20 17.37
N SER A 64 1.21 -0.46 16.42
CA SER A 64 0.64 -1.63 15.76
C SER A 64 0.41 -2.78 16.75
N THR A 65 1.28 -2.95 17.74
CA THR A 65 1.13 -3.96 18.78
C THR A 65 0.02 -3.58 19.74
N TYR A 66 -0.06 -2.32 20.16
CA TYR A 66 -1.17 -1.80 20.96
C TYR A 66 -2.51 -2.00 20.28
N SER A 67 -2.64 -1.65 19.00
CA SER A 67 -3.89 -1.86 18.25
C SER A 67 -4.28 -3.33 18.16
N SER A 68 -3.31 -4.23 17.95
CA SER A 68 -3.59 -5.67 17.95
C SER A 68 -4.03 -6.16 19.33
N LEU A 69 -3.28 -5.81 20.38
CA LEU A 69 -3.61 -6.19 21.75
C LEU A 69 -4.95 -5.62 22.20
N LYS A 70 -5.30 -4.40 21.78
CA LYS A 70 -6.62 -3.82 22.06
C LYS A 70 -7.75 -4.73 21.56
N SER A 71 -7.65 -5.20 20.33
CA SER A 71 -8.65 -6.10 19.75
C SER A 71 -8.62 -7.48 20.40
N THR A 72 -7.44 -8.08 20.56
CA THR A 72 -7.34 -9.47 21.06
C THR A 72 -7.59 -9.60 22.56
N LEU A 73 -7.25 -8.60 23.37
CA LEU A 73 -7.57 -8.59 24.81
C LEU A 73 -9.06 -8.39 25.05
N ASN A 74 -9.70 -7.55 24.22
CA ASN A 74 -11.15 -7.41 24.27
C ASN A 74 -11.83 -8.71 23.85
N LEU A 75 -11.37 -9.35 22.77
CA LEU A 75 -11.91 -10.62 22.27
C LEU A 75 -11.74 -11.77 23.28
N HIS A 76 -10.50 -12.02 23.73
CA HIS A 76 -10.16 -13.23 24.48
C HIS A 76 -10.30 -13.11 26.00
N GLN A 77 -10.31 -11.88 26.53
CA GLN A 77 -10.33 -11.62 27.98
C GLN A 77 -11.38 -10.59 28.39
N ASN A 78 -12.22 -10.11 27.46
CA ASN A 78 -13.18 -9.03 27.71
C ASN A 78 -12.53 -7.78 28.34
N LEU A 79 -11.25 -7.52 28.02
CA LEU A 79 -10.49 -6.42 28.57
C LEU A 79 -10.36 -5.30 27.54
N ASP A 80 -11.12 -4.22 27.71
CA ASP A 80 -10.96 -3.02 26.89
C ASP A 80 -9.85 -2.09 27.42
N ILE A 81 -8.72 -2.07 26.71
CA ILE A 81 -7.60 -1.18 27.02
C ILE A 81 -7.75 0.22 26.39
N SER A 82 -8.88 0.51 25.73
CA SER A 82 -9.12 1.82 25.09
C SER A 82 -9.02 2.98 26.08
N ASN A 83 -9.33 2.75 27.35
CA ASN A 83 -9.32 3.78 28.39
C ASN A 83 -7.99 3.87 29.16
N PHE A 84 -6.98 3.07 28.78
CA PHE A 84 -5.67 3.06 29.44
C PHE A 84 -4.82 4.25 28.96
N ASN A 85 -5.13 5.43 29.50
CA ASN A 85 -4.54 6.69 29.09
C ASN A 85 -3.06 6.82 29.48
N ARG A 86 -2.64 6.22 30.60
CA ARG A 86 -1.23 6.22 31.02
C ARG A 86 -0.40 5.35 30.08
N LEU A 87 -0.93 4.20 29.67
CA LEU A 87 -0.31 3.36 28.65
C LEU A 87 -0.13 4.11 27.32
N LYS A 88 -1.18 4.76 26.81
CA LYS A 88 -1.07 5.57 25.59
C LYS A 88 -0.04 6.69 25.73
N ALA A 89 0.02 7.35 26.88
CA ALA A 89 1.01 8.41 27.14
C ALA A 89 2.45 7.87 27.12
N VAL A 90 2.69 6.69 27.71
CA VAL A 90 4.01 6.02 27.65
C VAL A 90 4.39 5.70 26.21
N ILE A 91 3.48 5.10 25.42
CA ILE A 91 3.76 4.78 24.02
C ILE A 91 4.07 6.06 23.23
N LYS A 92 3.31 7.15 23.43
CA LYS A 92 3.55 8.44 22.76
C LYS A 92 4.92 9.02 23.08
N ARG A 93 5.34 8.98 24.35
CA ARG A 93 6.65 9.49 24.78
C ARG A 93 7.81 8.77 24.10
N HIS A 94 7.71 7.43 23.95
CA HIS A 94 8.68 6.64 23.17
C HIS A 94 8.71 6.98 21.67
N GLY A 95 7.73 7.75 21.17
CA GLY A 95 7.67 8.23 19.80
C GLY A 95 8.14 9.67 19.58
N GLU A 96 8.59 10.37 20.62
CA GLU A 96 9.09 11.73 20.47
C GLU A 96 10.31 11.75 19.51
N GLY A 97 10.28 12.68 18.54
CA GLY A 97 11.29 12.75 17.49
C GLY A 97 11.20 11.67 16.40
N TYR A 98 10.30 10.69 16.50
CA TYR A 98 10.15 9.65 15.48
C TYR A 98 9.76 10.24 14.12
N LYS A 99 10.57 9.96 13.10
CA LYS A 99 10.29 10.27 11.70
C LYS A 99 9.99 9.01 10.92
N ALA A 100 8.78 8.93 10.37
CA ALA A 100 8.38 7.79 9.55
C ALA A 100 9.21 7.73 8.26
N LYS A 101 9.76 6.55 7.94
CA LYS A 101 10.36 6.30 6.64
C LYS A 101 9.30 6.44 5.55
N LYS A 102 9.65 7.10 4.45
CA LYS A 102 8.78 7.25 3.28
C LYS A 102 9.49 6.68 2.05
N SER A 103 8.72 6.05 1.15
CA SER A 103 9.25 5.54 -0.13
C SER A 103 9.81 6.66 -0.97
N SER A 104 11.00 6.56 -1.53
CA SER A 104 11.48 7.54 -2.53
C SER A 104 10.48 7.72 -3.69
N ILE A 105 10.60 8.87 -4.36
CA ILE A 105 9.81 9.24 -5.53
C ILE A 105 10.71 9.30 -6.75
N LEU A 106 10.13 9.06 -7.92
CA LEU A 106 10.72 9.42 -9.22
C LEU A 106 10.30 10.85 -9.56
N ASN A 107 11.23 11.67 -10.05
CA ASN A 107 10.94 12.99 -10.61
C ASN A 107 10.60 12.88 -12.12
N ARG A 108 10.31 14.01 -12.79
CA ARG A 108 9.93 14.00 -14.22
C ARG A 108 11.07 13.50 -15.10
N GLU A 109 12.30 13.87 -14.78
CA GLU A 109 13.49 13.48 -15.50
C GLU A 109 13.70 11.96 -15.42
N ASP A 110 13.57 11.37 -14.23
CA ASP A 110 13.65 9.93 -14.00
C ASP A 110 12.58 9.18 -14.81
N ILE A 111 11.34 9.68 -14.81
CA ILE A 111 10.22 9.10 -15.57
C ILE A 111 10.54 9.16 -17.07
N ASN A 112 10.86 10.35 -17.59
CA ASN A 112 11.13 10.53 -19.02
C ASN A 112 12.32 9.69 -19.49
N ARG A 113 13.42 9.69 -18.74
CA ARG A 113 14.60 8.87 -19.06
C ARG A 113 14.26 7.39 -19.10
N PHE A 114 13.57 6.85 -18.10
CA PHE A 114 13.17 5.44 -18.14
C PHE A 114 12.23 5.13 -19.32
N MET A 115 11.27 6.02 -19.58
CA MET A 115 10.28 5.82 -20.63
C MET A 115 10.92 5.88 -22.03
N ILE A 116 11.91 6.75 -22.26
CA ILE A 116 12.61 6.92 -23.54
C ILE A 116 13.74 5.89 -23.72
N GLU A 117 14.63 5.77 -22.74
CA GLU A 117 15.87 5.00 -22.87
C GLU A 117 15.65 3.48 -22.69
N ALA A 118 14.70 3.07 -21.84
CA ALA A 118 14.51 1.66 -21.55
C ALA A 118 13.84 0.95 -22.74
N CYS A 119 14.45 -0.15 -23.18
CA CYS A 119 13.96 -0.90 -24.34
C CYS A 119 12.65 -1.66 -24.04
N ASP A 120 11.74 -1.67 -25.02
CA ASP A 120 10.41 -2.23 -24.81
C ASP A 120 10.42 -3.75 -24.66
N ASP A 121 11.31 -4.47 -25.35
CA ASP A 121 11.48 -5.93 -25.31
C ASP A 121 11.64 -6.49 -23.89
N LYS A 122 12.16 -5.67 -22.97
CA LYS A 122 12.33 -6.01 -21.56
C LYS A 122 11.42 -5.22 -20.62
N TYR A 123 11.15 -3.95 -20.91
CA TYR A 123 10.58 -3.01 -19.95
C TYR A 123 9.16 -2.53 -20.29
N LEU A 124 8.55 -2.98 -21.39
CA LEU A 124 7.22 -2.53 -21.82
C LEU A 124 6.17 -2.65 -20.70
N MET A 125 6.07 -3.81 -20.05
CA MET A 125 5.14 -3.98 -18.93
C MET A 125 5.41 -2.99 -17.79
N TRP A 126 6.67 -2.71 -17.46
CA TRP A 126 7.03 -1.79 -16.37
C TRP A 126 6.67 -0.36 -16.70
N LYS A 127 6.82 0.04 -17.97
CA LYS A 127 6.36 1.35 -18.47
C LYS A 127 4.85 1.51 -18.29
N VAL A 128 4.06 0.48 -18.65
CA VAL A 128 2.60 0.51 -18.45
C VAL A 128 2.23 0.54 -16.96
N VAL A 129 2.91 -0.24 -16.11
CA VAL A 129 2.68 -0.19 -14.64
C VAL A 129 3.02 1.18 -14.07
N LEU A 130 4.14 1.78 -14.49
CA LEU A 130 4.59 3.10 -14.06
C LEU A 130 3.51 4.15 -14.36
N ILE A 131 3.01 4.17 -15.60
CA ILE A 131 2.00 5.15 -16.01
C ILE A 131 0.68 4.93 -15.28
N MET A 132 0.14 3.72 -15.25
CA MET A 132 -1.09 3.43 -14.50
C MET A 132 -0.94 3.76 -13.02
N GLY A 133 0.22 3.47 -12.43
CA GLY A 133 0.54 3.75 -11.04
C GLY A 133 0.61 5.23 -10.71
N ILE A 134 1.19 6.04 -11.60
CA ILE A 134 1.27 7.50 -11.44
C ILE A 134 -0.08 8.15 -11.75
N ALA A 135 -0.68 7.85 -12.91
CA ALA A 135 -1.94 8.44 -13.33
C ALA A 135 -3.07 8.14 -12.34
N GLY A 136 -3.17 6.92 -11.83
CA GLY A 136 -4.21 6.55 -10.87
C GLY A 136 -3.86 6.76 -9.41
N ALA A 137 -2.65 7.25 -9.11
CA ALA A 137 -2.07 7.24 -7.76
C ALA A 137 -2.24 5.87 -7.07
N CYS A 138 -2.16 4.78 -7.83
CA CYS A 138 -2.64 3.47 -7.40
C CYS A 138 -1.76 2.86 -6.30
N ARG A 139 -2.39 2.14 -5.39
CA ARG A 139 -1.70 1.18 -4.51
C ARG A 139 -1.30 -0.04 -5.32
N SER A 140 -0.25 -0.74 -4.88
CA SER A 140 0.17 -1.99 -5.53
C SER A 140 -0.96 -3.03 -5.62
N ASN A 141 -1.84 -3.13 -4.62
CA ASN A 141 -2.99 -4.05 -4.68
C ASN A 141 -4.05 -3.63 -5.70
N GLU A 142 -4.20 -2.34 -5.98
CA GLU A 142 -5.11 -1.84 -7.02
C GLU A 142 -4.51 -2.16 -8.39
N LEU A 143 -3.22 -1.89 -8.61
CA LEU A 143 -2.51 -2.25 -9.84
C LEU A 143 -2.56 -3.75 -10.12
N VAL A 144 -2.26 -4.56 -9.09
CA VAL A 144 -2.35 -6.02 -9.17
C VAL A 144 -3.74 -6.38 -9.66
N ASN A 145 -4.80 -6.08 -8.90
CA ASN A 145 -6.15 -6.58 -9.18
C ASN A 145 -6.87 -5.92 -10.37
N MET A 146 -6.27 -4.92 -11.02
CA MET A 146 -6.83 -4.27 -12.20
C MET A 146 -7.16 -5.30 -13.28
N SER A 147 -8.37 -5.23 -13.81
CA SER A 147 -8.86 -6.07 -14.90
C SER A 147 -8.67 -5.38 -16.24
N ILE A 148 -8.59 -6.15 -17.33
CA ILE A 148 -8.71 -5.60 -18.69
C ILE A 148 -10.09 -4.98 -18.91
N ASN A 149 -11.13 -5.54 -18.28
CA ASN A 149 -12.50 -5.04 -18.38
C ASN A 149 -12.72 -3.74 -17.59
N ASP A 150 -11.76 -3.35 -16.75
CA ASP A 150 -11.81 -2.10 -15.99
C ASP A 150 -11.25 -0.91 -16.80
N VAL A 151 -10.70 -1.15 -18.00
CA VAL A 151 -10.07 -0.13 -18.84
C VAL A 151 -10.91 0.12 -20.08
N GLU A 152 -11.55 1.28 -20.13
CA GLU A 152 -12.30 1.78 -21.29
C GLU A 152 -11.40 2.72 -22.09
N GLN A 153 -11.20 2.43 -23.38
CA GLN A 153 -10.40 3.27 -24.28
C GLN A 153 -11.31 4.06 -25.23
N ASN A 154 -11.21 5.38 -25.20
CA ASN A 154 -11.94 6.30 -26.06
C ASN A 154 -10.95 7.23 -26.77
N GLY A 155 -10.53 6.86 -27.98
CA GLY A 155 -9.47 7.57 -28.70
C GLY A 155 -8.16 7.58 -27.91
N ASP A 156 -7.66 8.77 -27.61
CA ASP A 156 -6.38 8.99 -26.91
C ASP A 156 -6.51 9.04 -25.38
N VAL A 157 -7.62 8.51 -24.85
CA VAL A 157 -7.93 8.54 -23.43
C VAL A 157 -8.24 7.14 -22.93
N LEU A 158 -7.59 6.72 -21.84
CA LEU A 158 -7.98 5.55 -21.06
C LEU A 158 -8.72 6.00 -19.80
N LYS A 159 -9.94 5.50 -19.63
CA LYS A 159 -10.68 5.60 -18.38
C LYS A 159 -10.54 4.28 -17.64
N VAL A 160 -9.97 4.33 -16.45
CA VAL A 160 -9.67 3.15 -15.64
C VAL A 160 -10.52 3.15 -14.38
N ILE A 161 -11.29 2.10 -14.19
CA ILE A 161 -12.19 1.91 -13.06
C ILE A 161 -11.48 1.06 -12.00
N ILE A 162 -11.58 1.45 -10.73
CA ILE A 162 -11.12 0.66 -9.58
C ILE A 162 -12.37 0.31 -8.77
N PRO A 163 -12.98 -0.86 -9.00
CA PRO A 163 -14.25 -1.23 -8.37
C PRO A 163 -14.08 -1.47 -6.86
N HIS A 164 -12.95 -2.06 -6.47
CA HIS A 164 -12.67 -2.40 -5.08
C HIS A 164 -11.42 -1.69 -4.59
N THR A 165 -11.58 -0.82 -3.58
CA THR A 165 -10.46 -0.21 -2.87
C THR A 165 -10.36 -0.77 -1.46
N LYS A 166 -9.23 -0.50 -0.79
CA LYS A 166 -9.02 -0.87 0.63
C LYS A 166 -10.16 -0.41 1.56
N ASN A 167 -10.87 0.65 1.18
CA ASN A 167 -11.95 1.26 1.97
C ASN A 167 -13.34 1.05 1.34
N ASN A 168 -13.47 0.11 0.39
CA ASN A 168 -14.70 -0.24 -0.31
C ASN A 168 -15.42 0.94 -0.98
N SER A 169 -14.64 1.91 -1.50
CA SER A 169 -15.16 3.03 -2.28
C SER A 169 -14.62 2.90 -3.70
N PRO A 170 -15.48 2.63 -4.71
CA PRO A 170 -15.07 2.64 -6.10
C PRO A 170 -14.49 4.01 -6.49
N ARG A 171 -13.55 4.03 -7.42
CA ARG A 171 -13.02 5.27 -8.00
C ARG A 171 -12.59 5.04 -9.43
N THR A 172 -12.52 6.12 -10.19
CA THR A 172 -12.05 6.12 -11.58
C THR A 172 -10.90 7.12 -11.72
N PHE A 173 -9.99 6.85 -12.63
CA PHE A 173 -8.99 7.82 -13.05
C PHE A 173 -8.84 7.79 -14.57
N ILE A 174 -8.30 8.90 -15.10
CA ILE A 174 -8.08 9.08 -16.52
C ILE A 174 -6.58 9.04 -16.79
N VAL A 175 -6.20 8.41 -17.90
CA VAL A 175 -4.85 8.49 -18.44
C VAL A 175 -4.92 9.13 -19.82
N THR A 176 -4.09 10.17 -20.01
CA THR A 176 -3.95 10.90 -21.26
C THR A 176 -2.48 10.96 -21.66
N ASN A 177 -2.21 11.31 -22.91
CA ASN A 177 -0.86 11.52 -23.43
C ASN A 177 -0.14 12.76 -22.85
N GLN A 178 -0.72 13.47 -21.88
CA GLN A 178 -0.11 14.65 -21.26
C GLN A 178 0.90 14.32 -20.14
N ILE A 179 0.94 13.06 -19.68
CA ILE A 179 1.75 12.66 -18.51
C ILE A 179 3.23 12.53 -18.87
N SER A 180 3.57 12.29 -20.14
CA SER A 180 4.95 12.24 -20.64
C SER A 180 5.01 12.65 -22.11
N THR A 181 6.20 12.96 -22.61
CA THR A 181 6.44 13.18 -24.05
C THR A 181 6.21 11.91 -24.89
N ILE A 182 5.97 10.77 -24.24
CA ILE A 182 5.70 9.50 -24.89
C ILE A 182 4.19 9.24 -24.89
N ASP A 183 3.72 8.78 -26.04
CA ASP A 183 2.35 8.33 -26.24
C ASP A 183 2.08 7.07 -25.40
N PHE A 184 1.35 7.27 -24.30
CA PHE A 184 0.99 6.18 -23.41
C PHE A 184 0.01 5.22 -24.07
N ILE A 185 -0.90 5.75 -24.88
CA ILE A 185 -1.93 4.96 -25.56
C ILE A 185 -1.26 3.96 -26.50
N VAL A 186 -0.22 4.39 -27.23
CA VAL A 186 0.59 3.52 -28.07
C VAL A 186 1.27 2.42 -27.25
N LEU A 187 1.89 2.75 -26.11
CA LEU A 187 2.52 1.75 -25.24
C LEU A 187 1.53 0.76 -24.64
N TYR A 188 0.38 1.25 -24.20
CA TYR A 188 -0.72 0.44 -23.68
C TYR A 188 -1.21 -0.52 -24.77
N ASN A 189 -1.55 -0.01 -25.95
CA ASN A 189 -2.00 -0.81 -27.09
C ASN A 189 -0.95 -1.88 -27.48
N LYS A 190 0.33 -1.50 -27.52
CA LYS A 190 1.44 -2.43 -27.79
C LYS A 190 1.53 -3.54 -26.76
N TYR A 191 1.29 -3.24 -25.48
CA TYR A 191 1.29 -4.25 -24.43
C TYR A 191 0.06 -5.16 -24.49
N ILE A 192 -1.12 -4.60 -24.77
CA ILE A 192 -2.37 -5.36 -24.90
C ILE A 192 -2.36 -6.27 -26.13
N SER A 193 -1.79 -5.84 -27.26
CA SER A 193 -1.72 -6.64 -28.48
C SER A 193 -0.87 -7.91 -28.34
N LEU A 194 0.03 -7.95 -27.36
CA LEU A 194 0.89 -9.10 -27.08
C LEU A 194 0.21 -10.15 -26.19
N ARG A 195 -1.00 -9.89 -25.70
CA ARG A 195 -1.72 -10.83 -24.82
C ARG A 195 -2.08 -12.12 -25.57
N PRO A 196 -1.82 -13.30 -24.99
CA PRO A 196 -2.33 -14.55 -25.54
C PRO A 196 -3.86 -14.56 -25.64
N SER A 197 -4.40 -15.25 -26.64
CA SER A 197 -5.86 -15.32 -26.88
C SER A 197 -6.62 -16.10 -25.80
N GLN A 198 -5.98 -17.08 -25.15
CA GLN A 198 -6.58 -17.91 -24.11
C GLN A 198 -5.91 -17.66 -22.76
N ILE A 199 -6.54 -16.84 -21.92
CA ILE A 199 -6.09 -16.54 -20.55
C ILE A 199 -7.20 -16.90 -19.56
N PRO A 200 -6.93 -17.67 -18.50
CA PRO A 200 -7.94 -18.14 -17.55
C PRO A 200 -8.39 -17.06 -16.54
N HIS A 201 -8.01 -15.79 -16.74
CA HIS A 201 -8.29 -14.70 -15.82
C HIS A 201 -8.33 -13.36 -16.56
N GLN A 202 -8.90 -12.35 -15.92
CA GLN A 202 -9.06 -11.01 -16.51
C GLN A 202 -7.99 -9.98 -16.08
N ARG A 203 -6.94 -10.40 -15.36
CA ARG A 203 -5.90 -9.49 -14.84
C ARG A 203 -5.19 -8.72 -15.97
N LEU A 204 -5.14 -7.39 -15.84
CA LEU A 204 -4.48 -6.50 -16.79
C LEU A 204 -2.98 -6.79 -16.88
N PHE A 205 -2.29 -6.91 -15.75
CA PHE A 205 -0.85 -7.18 -15.75
C PHE A 205 -0.58 -8.69 -15.73
N ILE A 206 0.05 -9.16 -16.80
CA ILE A 206 0.53 -10.53 -17.01
C ILE A 206 2.04 -10.50 -17.25
N ASN A 207 2.72 -11.59 -16.94
CA ASN A 207 4.16 -11.62 -16.96
C ASN A 207 4.69 -11.41 -18.39
N TYR A 208 5.68 -10.54 -18.51
CA TYR A 208 6.26 -10.09 -19.77
C TYR A 208 7.76 -10.37 -19.77
N LYS A 209 8.25 -11.07 -20.78
CA LYS A 209 9.66 -11.40 -20.93
C LYS A 209 10.00 -11.60 -22.40
N ASN A 210 11.13 -11.07 -22.85
CA ASN A 210 11.65 -11.23 -24.21
C ASN A 210 10.60 -10.91 -25.28
N SER A 211 10.00 -9.72 -25.19
CA SER A 211 8.97 -9.25 -26.13
C SER A 211 7.66 -10.04 -26.14
N ARG A 212 7.42 -10.93 -25.17
CA ARG A 212 6.22 -11.78 -25.12
C ARG A 212 5.51 -11.69 -23.78
N CYS A 213 4.19 -11.63 -23.84
CA CYS A 213 3.35 -11.86 -22.67
C CYS A 213 3.10 -13.37 -22.50
N THR A 214 3.03 -13.80 -21.25
CA THR A 214 2.65 -15.17 -20.86
C THR A 214 1.28 -15.14 -20.18
N ILE A 215 0.65 -16.30 -20.02
CA ILE A 215 -0.67 -16.41 -19.36
C ILE A 215 -0.63 -16.15 -17.85
N GLN A 216 0.56 -16.04 -17.23
CA GLN A 216 0.69 -15.92 -15.78
C GLN A 216 0.41 -14.49 -15.31
N PRO A 217 -0.47 -14.27 -14.32
CA PRO A 217 -0.73 -12.95 -13.78
C PRO A 217 0.47 -12.44 -12.96
N VAL A 218 0.72 -11.14 -12.99
CA VAL A 218 1.80 -10.55 -12.19
C VAL A 218 1.39 -10.48 -10.72
N GLY A 219 2.23 -11.05 -9.86
CA GLY A 219 2.03 -11.05 -8.41
C GLY A 219 2.34 -9.70 -7.75
N ILE A 220 1.77 -9.48 -6.56
CA ILE A 220 1.94 -8.26 -5.75
C ILE A 220 3.39 -7.94 -5.41
N ASN A 221 4.22 -8.96 -5.19
CA ASN A 221 5.64 -8.77 -4.89
C ASN A 221 6.39 -8.19 -6.09
N MET A 222 6.07 -8.64 -7.31
CA MET A 222 6.68 -8.11 -8.53
C MET A 222 6.23 -6.66 -8.76
N ILE A 223 4.90 -6.41 -8.77
CA ILE A 223 4.35 -5.04 -8.92
C ILE A 223 4.97 -4.08 -7.90
N SER A 224 5.09 -4.50 -6.63
CA SER A 224 5.63 -3.64 -5.57
C SER A 224 7.15 -3.41 -5.67
N LYS A 225 7.87 -4.26 -6.42
CA LYS A 225 9.33 -4.13 -6.67
C LYS A 225 9.65 -3.32 -7.92
N ILE A 226 8.72 -3.14 -8.86
CA ILE A 226 8.96 -2.39 -10.10
C ILE A 226 9.58 -1.00 -9.84
N PRO A 227 9.11 -0.19 -8.87
CA PRO A 227 9.76 1.10 -8.59
C PRO A 227 11.25 0.99 -8.24
N SER A 228 11.63 0.00 -7.43
CA SER A 228 13.03 -0.27 -7.09
C SER A 228 13.82 -0.73 -8.31
N MET A 229 13.25 -1.59 -9.16
CA MET A 229 13.93 -2.06 -10.36
C MET A 229 14.13 -0.94 -11.39
N ILE A 230 13.18 -0.02 -11.52
CA ILE A 230 13.33 1.21 -12.31
C ILE A 230 14.45 2.08 -11.72
N ALA A 231 14.47 2.28 -10.41
CA ALA A 231 15.52 3.05 -9.76
C ALA A 231 16.92 2.42 -9.94
N LYS A 232 17.01 1.08 -9.93
CA LYS A 232 18.25 0.35 -10.27
C LYS A 232 18.67 0.59 -11.71
N TYR A 233 17.72 0.52 -12.65
CA TYR A 233 17.99 0.83 -14.07
C TYR A 233 18.55 2.25 -14.24
N LEU A 234 17.98 3.22 -13.52
CA LEU A 234 18.41 4.62 -13.55
C LEU A 234 19.71 4.90 -12.76
N GLY A 235 20.38 3.87 -12.21
CA GLY A 235 21.62 4.03 -11.47
C GLY A 235 21.48 4.72 -10.10
N LYS A 236 20.29 4.73 -9.49
CA LYS A 236 20.08 5.34 -8.17
C LYS A 236 20.74 4.48 -7.08
N SER A 237 21.65 5.08 -6.31
CA SER A 237 22.36 4.40 -5.21
C SER A 237 21.44 3.89 -4.09
N ASN A 238 20.26 4.51 -3.93
CA ASN A 238 19.26 4.16 -2.92
C ASN A 238 18.05 3.42 -3.50
N ALA A 239 18.22 2.60 -4.54
CA ALA A 239 17.08 1.97 -5.23
C ALA A 239 16.14 1.15 -4.30
N GLU A 240 16.63 0.60 -3.19
CA GLU A 240 15.80 -0.14 -2.21
C GLU A 240 14.80 0.74 -1.45
N SER A 241 14.98 2.07 -1.44
CA SER A 241 14.00 2.98 -0.82
C SER A 241 12.80 3.28 -1.72
N TYR A 242 12.81 2.85 -2.98
CA TYR A 242 11.70 2.96 -3.92
C TYR A 242 10.79 1.73 -3.78
N THR A 243 9.76 1.83 -2.93
CA THR A 243 8.88 0.71 -2.61
C THR A 243 7.56 0.80 -3.37
N GLY A 244 6.62 -0.13 -3.12
CA GLY A 244 5.29 -0.14 -3.77
C GLY A 244 4.42 1.12 -3.53
N HIS A 245 4.87 2.08 -2.72
CA HIS A 245 4.25 3.39 -2.57
C HIS A 245 4.88 4.50 -3.42
N CYS A 246 5.97 4.22 -4.14
CA CYS A 246 6.68 5.19 -4.96
C CYS A 246 5.77 5.90 -5.95
N PHE A 247 5.07 5.17 -6.84
CA PHE A 247 4.27 5.77 -7.90
C PHE A 247 3.13 6.65 -7.37
N ARG A 248 2.44 6.16 -6.33
CA ARG A 248 1.41 6.93 -5.63
C ARG A 248 1.95 8.22 -5.02
N ARG A 249 3.16 8.19 -4.45
CA ARG A 249 3.81 9.40 -3.91
C ARG A 249 4.28 10.34 -5.01
N THR A 250 4.88 9.81 -6.08
CA THR A 250 5.26 10.58 -7.27
C THR A 250 4.06 11.33 -7.83
N SER A 251 2.93 10.63 -8.04
CA SER A 251 1.67 11.24 -8.48
C SER A 251 1.23 12.42 -7.61
N ALA A 252 1.21 12.21 -6.29
CA ALA A 252 0.81 13.24 -5.34
C ALA A 252 1.67 14.51 -5.44
N ILE A 253 2.99 14.34 -5.57
CA ILE A 253 3.95 15.45 -5.63
C ILE A 253 3.88 16.16 -6.98
N LEU A 254 3.73 15.43 -8.08
CA LEU A 254 3.58 16.03 -9.41
C LEU A 254 2.33 16.90 -9.48
N LEU A 255 1.18 16.38 -9.04
CA LEU A 255 -0.09 17.10 -9.01
C LEU A 255 -0.01 18.38 -8.16
N ALA A 256 0.66 18.29 -7.02
CA ALA A 256 0.79 19.42 -6.12
C ALA A 256 1.73 20.51 -6.69
N LYS A 257 2.81 20.13 -7.39
CA LYS A 257 3.68 21.06 -8.12
C LYS A 257 3.01 21.74 -9.31
N GLU A 258 2.00 21.11 -9.91
CA GLU A 258 1.19 21.68 -10.99
C GLU A 258 0.07 22.61 -10.47
N GLY A 259 0.06 22.94 -9.17
CA GLY A 259 -0.93 23.84 -8.57
C GLY A 259 -2.28 23.16 -8.26
N GLY A 260 -2.35 21.83 -8.26
CA GLY A 260 -3.55 21.12 -7.79
C GLY A 260 -3.81 21.44 -6.32
N ASP A 261 -5.06 21.59 -5.90
CA ASP A 261 -5.39 21.86 -4.49
C ASP A 261 -5.48 20.57 -3.62
N LEU A 262 -5.61 20.75 -2.31
CA LEU A 262 -5.68 19.65 -1.35
C LEU A 262 -6.91 18.75 -1.56
N LEU A 263 -8.02 19.28 -2.08
CA LEU A 263 -9.24 18.54 -2.33
C LEU A 263 -9.07 17.60 -3.53
N ARG A 264 -8.57 18.15 -4.65
CA ARG A 264 -8.18 17.40 -5.84
C ARG A 264 -7.16 16.32 -5.52
N LEU A 265 -6.19 16.61 -4.66
CA LEU A 265 -5.24 15.60 -4.19
C LEU A 265 -5.94 14.46 -3.45
N LYS A 266 -6.85 14.77 -2.51
CA LYS A 266 -7.61 13.77 -1.75
C LYS A 266 -8.47 12.89 -2.64
N GLU A 267 -9.17 13.47 -3.61
CA GLU A 267 -9.99 12.75 -4.58
C GLU A 267 -9.12 11.88 -5.49
N HIS A 268 -8.04 12.45 -6.03
CA HIS A 268 -7.11 11.78 -6.93
C HIS A 268 -6.45 10.56 -6.31
N GLY A 269 -6.05 10.60 -5.04
CA GLY A 269 -5.54 9.40 -4.37
C GLY A 269 -6.60 8.57 -3.67
N GLY A 270 -7.81 9.07 -3.45
CA GLY A 270 -8.74 8.45 -2.49
C GLY A 270 -8.22 8.49 -1.06
N TRP A 271 -7.64 9.61 -0.62
CA TRP A 271 -7.23 9.84 0.77
C TRP A 271 -8.40 10.42 1.59
N LYS A 272 -8.93 9.64 2.53
CA LYS A 272 -9.96 10.11 3.47
C LYS A 272 -9.42 11.15 4.48
N SER A 273 -8.18 10.98 4.93
CA SER A 273 -7.55 11.86 5.92
C SER A 273 -6.86 13.06 5.28
N SER A 274 -7.29 14.27 5.67
CA SER A 274 -6.62 15.53 5.30
C SER A 274 -5.20 15.63 5.87
N THR A 275 -4.87 14.88 6.93
CA THR A 275 -3.49 14.83 7.48
C THR A 275 -2.54 14.12 6.53
N ILE A 276 -2.97 13.02 5.90
CA ILE A 276 -2.13 12.30 4.93
C ILE A 276 -1.95 13.13 3.67
N ALA A 277 -3.00 13.81 3.20
CA ALA A 277 -2.92 14.72 2.07
C ALA A 277 -1.97 15.90 2.36
N ARG A 278 -2.09 16.54 3.54
CA ARG A 278 -1.17 17.61 3.99
C ARG A 278 0.28 17.14 4.13
N LEU A 279 0.51 15.91 4.57
CA LEU A 279 1.87 15.35 4.66
C LEU A 279 2.55 15.15 3.30
N MET A 280 1.79 15.09 2.21
CA MET A 280 2.32 15.13 0.84
C MET A 280 2.46 16.56 0.35
N TRP A 281 1.51 17.43 0.69
CA TRP A 281 1.53 18.87 0.37
C TRP A 281 2.75 19.59 0.93
N ASN A 282 3.07 19.41 2.21
CA ASN A 282 4.19 20.06 2.90
C ASN A 282 5.58 19.56 2.44
N GLN A 283 5.65 18.85 1.31
CA GLN A 283 6.89 18.36 0.68
C GLN A 283 7.17 19.05 -0.66
N ILE A 284 6.25 19.90 -1.11
CA ILE A 284 6.51 20.95 -2.10
C ILE A 284 7.35 22.02 -1.42
#